data_AF-A0A962ELL2-F1
#
_entry.id   AF-A0A962ELL2-F1
#
_cell.length_a   1.000
_cell.length_b   1.000
_cell.length_c   1.000
_cell.angle_alpha   90.00
_cell.angle_beta   90.00
_cell.angle_gamma   90.00
#
_symmetry.space_group_name_H-M   'P 1'
#
loop_
_entity.id
_entity.type
_entity.pdbx_description
1 polymer ?
#
loop_
_entity_poly.entity_id
_entity_poly.type
_entity_poly.pdbx_seq_one_letter_code
_entity_poly.pdbx_strand_id
1 'polypeptide(L)'
;MSYIPNKISLFERILNSVCSVLMLVYGSYGIYINDFFVLAKRGSGIHLHDESALIMYGAFVCGALVMLSVVVDHYDERDNEHRYRVFGTVLKYIGWSLFTIALFFDLFRVG
;
A
#
# COMPACT_ATOMS: atom_id res chain seq x y z
N MET A 1 34.03 -13.23 -0.22
CA MET A 1 32.75 -13.93 0.04
C MET A 1 31.87 -13.69 -1.17
N SER A 2 31.25 -14.74 -1.73
CA SER A 2 30.23 -14.56 -2.76
C SER A 2 28.99 -13.97 -2.09
N TYR A 3 28.41 -12.93 -2.67
CA TYR A 3 27.11 -12.41 -2.26
C TYR A 3 26.06 -13.52 -2.39
N ILE A 4 25.14 -13.63 -1.41
CA ILE A 4 24.04 -14.60 -1.41
C ILE A 4 22.75 -13.79 -1.53
N PRO A 5 22.02 -13.88 -2.66
CA PRO A 5 20.77 -13.15 -2.86
C PRO A 5 19.69 -13.51 -1.85
N ASN A 6 18.79 -12.55 -1.59
CA ASN A 6 17.68 -12.74 -0.67
C ASN A 6 16.68 -13.82 -1.17
N LYS A 7 16.42 -14.83 -0.34
CA LYS A 7 15.49 -15.92 -0.66
C LYS A 7 14.23 -15.79 0.16
N ILE A 8 13.21 -15.23 -0.48
CA ILE A 8 11.87 -15.07 0.05
C ILE A 8 11.04 -16.31 -0.30
N SER A 9 10.21 -16.77 0.62
CA SER A 9 9.40 -17.97 0.40
C SER A 9 8.40 -17.76 -0.75
N LEU A 10 8.05 -18.84 -1.45
CA LEU A 10 7.05 -18.79 -2.52
C LEU A 10 5.71 -18.26 -2.01
N PHE A 11 5.31 -18.68 -0.81
CA PHE A 11 4.07 -18.25 -0.18
C PHE A 11 4.04 -16.74 0.05
N GLU A 12 5.10 -16.16 0.64
CA GLU A 12 5.18 -14.71 0.85
C GLU A 12 5.15 -13.95 -0.48
N ARG A 13 5.81 -14.46 -1.52
CA ARG A 13 5.81 -13.82 -2.84
C ARG A 13 4.41 -13.80 -3.45
N ILE A 14 3.70 -14.92 -3.39
CA ILE A 14 2.32 -15.03 -3.87
C ILE A 14 1.41 -14.09 -3.07
N LEU A 15 1.52 -14.09 -1.74
CA LEU A 15 0.71 -13.25 -0.87
C LEU A 15 0.93 -11.76 -1.16
N ASN A 16 2.18 -11.30 -1.24
CA ASN A 16 2.50 -9.91 -1.58
C ASN A 16 2.00 -9.53 -2.99
N SER A 17 2.13 -10.42 -3.96
CA SER A 17 1.65 -10.19 -5.33
C SER A 17 0.12 -10.09 -5.39
N VAL A 18 -0.59 -11.04 -4.77
CA VAL A 18 -2.06 -11.05 -4.75
C VAL A 18 -2.61 -9.87 -3.96
N CYS A 19 -2.08 -9.59 -2.76
CA CYS A 19 -2.53 -8.47 -1.93
C CYS A 19 -2.28 -7.11 -2.60
N SER A 20 -1.13 -6.91 -3.27
CA SER A 20 -0.87 -5.66 -3.99
C SER A 20 -1.84 -5.45 -5.15
N VAL A 21 -2.10 -6.48 -5.96
CA VAL A 21 -3.10 -6.41 -7.04
C VAL A 21 -4.49 -6.14 -6.48
N LEU A 22 -4.91 -6.85 -5.42
CA LEU A 22 -6.21 -6.64 -4.80
C LEU A 22 -6.35 -5.22 -4.24
N MET A 23 -5.32 -4.66 -3.61
CA MET A 23 -5.34 -3.27 -3.13
C MET A 23 -5.51 -2.28 -4.29
N LEU A 24 -4.80 -2.46 -5.40
CA LEU A 24 -4.90 -1.56 -6.55
C LEU A 24 -6.26 -1.66 -7.24
N VAL A 25 -6.78 -2.88 -7.43
CA VAL A 25 -8.09 -3.12 -8.05
C VAL A 25 -9.21 -2.59 -7.16
N TYR A 26 -9.19 -2.91 -5.86
CA TYR A 26 -10.19 -2.44 -4.92
C TYR A 26 -10.17 -0.91 -4.81
N GLY A 27 -8.98 -0.32 -4.70
CA GLY A 27 -8.85 1.12 -4.62
C GLY A 27 -9.32 1.84 -5.89
N SER A 28 -8.95 1.32 -7.07
CA SER A 28 -9.42 1.85 -8.36
C SER A 28 -10.95 1.73 -8.49
N TYR A 29 -11.52 0.62 -8.05
CA TYR A 29 -12.97 0.42 -8.04
C TYR A 29 -13.67 1.42 -7.11
N GLY A 30 -13.15 1.65 -5.90
CA GLY A 30 -13.66 2.64 -4.96
C GLY A 30 -13.66 4.06 -5.51
N ILE A 31 -12.59 4.46 -6.21
CA ILE A 31 -12.54 5.75 -6.93
C ILE A 31 -13.57 5.79 -8.06
N TYR A 32 -13.70 4.72 -8.85
CA TYR A 32 -14.63 4.67 -9.97
C TYR A 32 -16.09 4.86 -9.55
N ILE A 33 -16.50 4.27 -8.42
CA ILE A 33 -17.85 4.45 -7.86
C ILE A 33 -17.98 5.71 -6.99
N ASN A 34 -16.88 6.46 -6.81
CA ASN A 34 -16.74 7.59 -5.88
C ASN A 34 -17.20 7.28 -4.44
N ASP A 35 -17.01 6.04 -4.00
CA ASP A 35 -17.35 5.57 -2.67
C ASP A 35 -16.27 4.61 -2.19
N PHE A 36 -15.22 5.17 -1.59
CA PHE A 36 -14.09 4.40 -1.13
C PHE A 36 -14.34 3.95 0.31
N PHE A 37 -14.75 2.70 0.46
CA PHE A 37 -15.00 2.11 1.77
C PHE A 37 -13.72 1.60 2.45
N VAL A 38 -13.45 2.09 3.65
CA VAL A 38 -12.36 1.65 4.52
C VAL A 38 -12.94 0.93 5.72
N LEU A 39 -12.61 -0.36 5.84
CA LEU A 39 -13.01 -1.20 6.97
C LEU A 39 -12.38 -0.69 8.27
N ALA A 40 -13.21 -0.28 9.23
CA ALA A 40 -12.77 0.01 10.59
C ALA A 40 -12.86 -1.26 11.44
N LYS A 41 -11.84 -1.53 12.27
CA LYS A 41 -11.83 -2.67 13.21
C LYS A 41 -12.99 -2.59 14.24
N ARG A 42 -13.53 -1.40 14.48
CA ARG A 42 -14.66 -1.12 15.38
C ARG A 42 -15.56 -0.07 14.73
N GLY A 43 -16.88 -0.28 14.76
CA GLY A 43 -17.90 0.63 14.21
C GLY A 43 -18.37 0.29 12.78
N SER A 44 -19.27 1.11 12.24
CA SER A 44 -19.55 1.14 10.79
C SER A 44 -18.33 1.75 10.11
N GLY A 45 -17.74 1.08 9.11
CA GLY A 45 -16.56 1.56 8.39
C GLY A 45 -16.74 2.97 7.79
N ILE A 46 -15.67 3.51 7.23
CA ILE A 46 -15.62 4.90 6.75
C ILE A 46 -15.79 4.88 5.23
N HIS A 47 -16.74 5.67 4.73
CA HIS A 47 -16.93 5.92 3.31
C HIS A 47 -16.26 7.25 2.98
N LEU A 48 -15.29 7.23 2.06
CA LEU A 48 -14.57 8.42 1.60
C LEU A 48 -15.02 8.80 0.19
N HIS A 49 -15.13 10.09 -0.08
CA HIS A 49 -15.63 10.64 -1.33
C HIS A 49 -14.68 11.71 -1.90
N ASP A 50 -14.74 11.91 -3.22
CA ASP A 50 -14.02 12.95 -3.94
C ASP A 50 -12.50 12.93 -3.64
N GLU A 51 -11.98 14.01 -3.07
CA GLU A 51 -10.56 14.20 -2.76
C GLU A 51 -10.06 13.29 -1.64
N SER A 52 -10.88 13.01 -0.62
CA SER A 52 -10.47 12.12 0.49
C SER A 52 -10.27 10.69 -0.02
N ALA A 53 -11.10 10.26 -0.98
CA ALA A 53 -10.96 8.99 -1.67
C ALA A 53 -9.65 8.92 -2.49
N LEU A 54 -9.31 9.97 -3.25
CA LEU A 54 -8.06 10.02 -4.03
C LEU A 54 -6.80 9.97 -3.14
N ILE A 55 -6.81 10.70 -2.03
CA ILE A 55 -5.69 10.68 -1.05
C ILE A 55 -5.56 9.27 -0.45
N MET A 56 -6.68 8.64 -0.07
CA MET A 56 -6.69 7.26 0.44
C MET A 56 -6.18 6.26 -0.61
N TYR A 57 -6.56 6.42 -1.87
CA TYR A 57 -6.05 5.59 -2.94
C TYR A 57 -4.53 5.72 -3.10
N GLY A 58 -3.97 6.92 -2.94
CA GLY A 58 -2.52 7.12 -2.87
C GLY A 58 -1.84 6.30 -1.77
N ALA A 59 -2.47 6.18 -0.59
CA ALA A 59 -2.00 5.31 0.48
C ALA A 59 -2.03 3.82 0.07
N PHE A 60 -3.07 3.39 -0.64
CA PHE A 60 -3.20 2.02 -1.15
C PHE A 60 -2.12 1.69 -2.19
N VAL A 61 -1.83 2.63 -3.09
CA VAL A 61 -0.73 2.50 -4.07
C VAL A 61 0.61 2.36 -3.36
N CYS A 62 0.88 3.17 -2.32
CA CYS A 62 2.10 3.04 -1.52
C CYS A 62 2.22 1.66 -0.87
N GLY A 63 1.14 1.15 -0.27
CA GLY A 63 1.11 -0.20 0.31
C GLY A 63 1.36 -1.30 -0.73
N ALA A 64 0.75 -1.18 -1.92
CA ALA A 64 0.97 -2.10 -3.03
C ALA A 64 2.43 -2.11 -3.49
N LEU A 65 3.06 -0.93 -3.63
CA LEU A 65 4.45 -0.81 -4.03
C LEU A 65 5.43 -1.37 -2.98
N VAL A 66 5.12 -1.25 -1.68
CA VAL A 66 5.91 -1.89 -0.61
C VAL A 66 5.90 -3.41 -0.80
N MET A 67 4.72 -4.02 -1.00
CA MET A 67 4.61 -5.46 -1.20
C MET A 67 5.28 -5.92 -2.50
N LEU A 68 5.12 -5.16 -3.59
CA LEU A 68 5.80 -5.46 -4.86
C LEU A 68 7.32 -5.34 -4.72
N SER A 69 7.84 -4.38 -3.94
CA SER A 69 9.29 -4.26 -3.72
C SER A 69 9.90 -5.49 -3.05
N VAL A 70 9.15 -6.18 -2.17
CA VAL A 70 9.57 -7.45 -1.56
C VAL A 70 9.68 -8.53 -2.64
N VAL A 71 8.71 -8.61 -3.53
CA VAL A 71 8.73 -9.58 -4.63
C VAL A 71 9.88 -9.30 -5.59
N VAL A 72 10.14 -8.03 -5.94
CA VAL A 72 11.22 -7.63 -6.84
C VAL A 72 12.60 -7.89 -6.21
N ASP A 73 12.79 -7.61 -4.92
CA ASP A 73 14.03 -7.89 -4.18
C ASP A 73 14.44 -9.37 -4.27
N HIS A 74 13.47 -10.30 -4.29
CA HIS A 74 13.76 -11.72 -4.46
C HIS A 74 14.36 -12.08 -5.84
N TYR A 75 13.95 -11.37 -6.89
CA TYR A 75 14.43 -11.59 -8.25
C TYR A 75 15.70 -10.77 -8.57
N ASP A 76 16.04 -9.78 -7.74
CA ASP A 76 17.26 -9.00 -7.88
C ASP A 76 18.44 -9.76 -7.25
N GLU A 77 19.38 -10.22 -8.08
CA GLU A 77 20.57 -10.94 -7.62
C GLU A 77 21.74 -10.00 -7.26
N ARG A 78 21.53 -8.68 -7.31
CA ARG A 78 22.53 -7.68 -6.94
C ARG A 78 22.51 -7.40 -5.44
N ASP A 79 23.65 -6.99 -4.88
CA ASP A 79 23.78 -6.56 -3.48
C ASP A 79 23.13 -5.18 -3.23
N ASN A 80 21.80 -5.12 -3.39
CA ASN A 80 20.98 -3.90 -3.31
C ASN A 80 19.87 -4.01 -2.26
N GLU A 81 19.88 -5.03 -1.41
CA GLU A 81 18.81 -5.29 -0.42
C GLU A 81 18.53 -4.07 0.46
N HIS A 82 19.57 -3.31 0.81
CA HIS A 82 19.42 -2.08 1.59
C HIS A 82 18.53 -1.06 0.88
N ARG A 83 18.61 -0.95 -0.45
CA ARG A 83 17.80 -0.01 -1.24
C ARG A 83 16.33 -0.39 -1.24
N TYR A 84 16.01 -1.68 -1.36
CA TYR A 84 14.62 -2.16 -1.26
C TYR A 84 14.05 -1.94 0.14
N ARG A 85 14.86 -2.17 1.19
CA ARG A 85 14.44 -1.87 2.58
C ARG A 85 14.16 -0.39 2.78
N VAL A 86 15.06 0.50 2.33
CA VAL A 86 14.87 1.96 2.44
C VAL A 86 13.64 2.40 1.64
N PHE A 87 13.50 1.92 0.40
CA PHE A 87 12.33 2.20 -0.44
C PHE A 87 11.02 1.79 0.25
N GLY A 88 10.97 0.56 0.76
CA GLY A 88 9.80 0.05 1.49
C GLY A 88 9.48 0.86 2.74
N THR A 89 10.51 1.26 3.51
CA THR A 89 10.33 2.10 4.71
C THR A 89 9.81 3.49 4.35
N VAL A 90 10.37 4.14 3.32
CA VAL A 90 9.93 5.46 2.87
C VAL A 90 8.47 5.41 2.40
N LEU A 91 8.13 4.47 1.52
CA LEU A 91 6.75 4.31 1.04
C LEU A 91 5.78 3.95 2.16
N LYS A 92 6.20 3.15 3.14
CA LYS A 92 5.38 2.85 4.31
C LYS A 92 5.05 4.13 5.06
N TYR A 93 6.03 5.00 5.32
CA TYR A 93 5.77 6.28 6.00
C TYR A 93 4.87 7.19 5.17
N ILE A 94 5.14 7.34 3.86
CA ILE A 94 4.29 8.12 2.95
C ILE A 94 2.86 7.58 2.96
N GLY A 95 2.68 6.26 2.84
CA GLY A 95 1.38 5.62 2.85
C GLY A 95 0.60 5.86 4.15
N TRP A 96 1.26 5.72 5.31
CA TRP A 96 0.62 6.02 6.60
C TRP A 96 0.29 7.50 6.77
N SER A 97 1.13 8.40 6.26
CA SER A 97 0.84 9.84 6.24
C SER A 97 -0.37 10.14 5.37
N LEU A 98 -0.43 9.61 4.14
CA LEU A 98 -1.58 9.79 3.24
C LEU A 98 -2.86 9.21 3.84
N PHE A 99 -2.80 8.01 4.41
CA PHE A 99 -3.93 7.39 5.11
C PHE A 99 -4.47 8.31 6.20
N THR A 100 -3.58 8.84 7.04
CA THR A 100 -3.93 9.75 8.14
C THR A 100 -4.53 11.04 7.60
N ILE A 101 -3.92 11.65 6.59
CA ILE A 101 -4.40 12.88 5.95
C ILE A 101 -5.78 12.68 5.35
N ALA A 102 -6.02 11.56 4.65
CA ALA A 102 -7.33 11.26 4.05
C ALA A 102 -8.43 11.22 5.10
N LEU A 103 -8.20 10.57 6.25
CA LEU A 103 -9.17 10.49 7.33
C LEU A 103 -9.43 11.85 7.99
N PHE A 104 -8.38 12.65 8.23
CA PHE A 104 -8.56 14.00 8.79
C PHE A 104 -9.26 14.93 7.81
N PHE A 105 -8.90 14.88 6.53
CA PHE A 105 -9.50 15.71 5.49
C PHE A 105 -11.00 15.44 5.38
N ASP A 106 -11.40 14.17 5.42
CA ASP A 106 -12.79 13.76 5.44
C ASP A 106 -13.52 14.26 6.70
N LEU A 107 -12.91 14.06 7.88
CA LEU A 107 -13.46 14.51 9.16
C LEU A 107 -13.72 16.02 9.21
N PHE A 108 -12.78 16.84 8.72
CA PHE A 108 -12.93 18.31 8.68
C PHE A 108 -13.88 18.80 7.59
N ARG A 109 -14.13 17.99 6.56
CA ARG A 109 -15.09 18.32 5.49
C ARG A 109 -16.52 17.99 5.89
N VAL A 110 -16.72 16.97 6.72
CA VAL A 110 -18.04 16.53 7.22
C VAL A 110 -18.44 17.27 8.52
N GLY A 111 -17.48 17.90 9.22
CA GLY A 111 -17.69 18.70 10.42
C GLY A 111 -18.13 20.15 10.21
#